data_AF-A0A7S1LLI4-F1
#
_entry.id   AF-A0A7S1LLI4-F1
#
_cell.length_a   1.000
_cell.length_b   1.000
_cell.length_c   1.000
_cell.angle_alpha   90.00
_cell.angle_beta   90.00
_cell.angle_gamma   90.00
#
_symmetry.space_group_name_H-M   'P 1'
#
loop_
_entity.id
_entity.type
_entity.pdbx_description
1 polymer ?
#
loop_
_entity_poly.entity_id
_entity_poly.type
_entity_poly.pdbx_seq_one_letter_code
_entity_poly.pdbx_strand_id
1 'polypeptide(L)'
;MNWAAGQSFSRCHAERTVPVDKHLAWMFDGEEIGRAVRLWTHGYDLYNPAVNVVMHNYSHASQKFWSYTSPEKATEERASQARLQALLQGRATAQEFGRFGLGSQRSLEDYVAWSHTDLGGQWKDFLHGRGIKPMYESGSYQPGSDTGFCDTLKRPPVRNREELVASIAA
;
A
#
# COMPACT_ATOMS: atom_id res chain seq x y z
N MET A 1 11.06 9.96 -0.98
CA MET A 1 10.83 8.90 0.01
C MET A 1 9.58 9.28 0.78
N ASN A 2 8.46 8.61 0.50
CA ASN A 2 7.27 8.65 1.37
C ASN A 2 6.75 7.21 1.56
N TRP A 3 6.99 6.71 2.76
CA TRP A 3 6.53 5.56 3.54
C TRP A 3 6.81 6.14 4.94
N ALA A 4 5.84 6.74 5.61
CA ALA A 4 6.08 7.66 6.72
C ALA A 4 6.14 6.95 8.07
N ALA A 5 7.22 7.26 8.80
CA ALA A 5 7.56 6.81 10.15
C ALA A 5 7.76 5.28 10.35
N GLY A 6 8.11 4.57 9.29
CA GLY A 6 8.57 3.18 9.34
C GLY A 6 9.92 3.00 8.63
N GLN A 7 10.75 2.09 9.14
CA GLN A 7 11.99 1.71 8.48
C GLN A 7 11.70 0.99 7.17
N SER A 8 12.22 1.53 6.07
CA SER A 8 12.10 0.90 4.76
C SER A 8 13.34 1.09 3.92
N PHE A 9 13.71 0.03 3.22
CA PHE A 9 14.80 0.05 2.27
C PHE A 9 14.45 -0.87 1.11
N SER A 10 14.87 -0.46 -0.08
CA SER A 10 14.72 -1.22 -1.30
C SER A 10 15.84 -0.83 -2.25
N ARG A 11 16.03 -1.62 -3.31
CA ARG A 11 16.93 -1.22 -4.40
C ARG A 11 16.32 -0.04 -5.15
N CYS A 12 17.15 0.88 -5.65
CA CYS A 12 16.70 2.11 -6.32
C CYS A 12 15.72 1.90 -7.48
N HIS A 13 15.76 0.74 -8.16
CA HIS A 13 14.80 0.44 -9.23
C HIS A 13 13.34 0.46 -8.74
N ALA A 14 13.05 0.12 -7.49
CA ALA A 14 11.69 0.18 -6.93
C ALA A 14 11.11 1.59 -6.97
N GLU A 15 11.92 2.60 -6.67
CA GLU A 15 11.55 4.01 -6.73
C GLU A 15 11.35 4.50 -8.18
N ARG A 16 12.11 3.95 -9.13
CA ARG A 16 12.02 4.29 -10.56
C ARG A 16 10.79 3.65 -11.21
N THR A 17 10.55 2.37 -10.93
CA THR A 17 9.43 1.59 -11.48
C THR A 17 8.11 1.98 -10.81
N VAL A 18 8.10 2.17 -9.49
CA VAL A 18 6.90 2.46 -8.70
C VAL A 18 7.10 3.76 -7.90
N PRO A 19 7.13 4.91 -8.59
CA PRO A 19 7.35 6.20 -7.95
C PRO A 19 6.18 6.58 -7.05
N VAL A 20 6.44 7.42 -6.04
CA VAL A 20 5.39 8.07 -5.24
C VAL A 20 4.42 8.77 -6.18
N ASP A 21 3.11 8.56 -5.98
CA ASP A 21 2.09 9.18 -6.81
C ASP A 21 1.98 10.67 -6.46
N LYS A 22 2.44 11.52 -7.37
CA LYS A 22 2.40 12.98 -7.22
C LYS A 22 0.99 13.57 -7.26
N HIS A 23 -0.02 12.78 -7.63
CA HIS A 23 -1.42 13.18 -7.71
C HIS A 23 -2.19 12.88 -6.42
N LEU A 24 -1.50 12.52 -5.33
CA LEU A 24 -2.06 12.35 -3.99
C LEU A 24 -1.78 13.58 -3.11
N ALA A 25 -2.21 14.76 -3.58
CA ALA A 25 -2.07 16.00 -2.84
C ALA A 25 -2.89 15.96 -1.53
N TRP A 26 -2.33 16.50 -0.45
CA TRP A 26 -2.97 16.54 0.86
C TRP A 26 -3.37 15.16 1.43
N MET A 27 -2.71 14.09 1.00
CA MET A 27 -2.82 12.78 1.64
C MET A 27 -1.74 12.61 2.71
N PHE A 28 -2.16 12.21 3.90
CA PHE A 28 -1.29 11.83 5.01
C PHE A 28 -1.48 10.36 5.42
N ASP A 29 -2.71 9.85 5.27
CA ASP A 29 -3.04 8.46 5.56
C ASP A 29 -3.40 7.73 4.27
N GLY A 30 -2.96 6.47 4.19
CA GLY A 30 -3.34 5.53 3.13
C GLY A 30 -2.45 5.56 1.88
N GLU A 31 -1.62 6.57 1.68
CA GLU A 31 -0.63 6.56 0.58
C GLU A 31 0.37 5.41 0.74
N GLU A 32 0.63 4.96 1.97
CA GLU A 32 1.49 3.83 2.28
C GLU A 32 0.94 2.51 1.74
N ILE A 33 -0.33 2.20 2.05
CA ILE A 33 -0.97 0.98 1.53
C ILE A 33 -1.13 1.06 0.02
N GLY A 34 -1.47 2.25 -0.52
CA GLY A 34 -1.49 2.50 -1.96
C GLY A 34 -0.14 2.21 -2.62
N ARG A 35 0.97 2.53 -1.94
CA ARG A 35 2.31 2.24 -2.41
C ARG A 35 2.68 0.77 -2.28
N ALA A 36 2.30 0.11 -1.17
CA ALA A 36 2.52 -1.31 -0.94
C ALA A 36 1.85 -2.18 -2.01
N VAL A 37 0.56 -1.95 -2.31
CA VAL A 37 -0.16 -2.72 -3.35
C VAL A 37 0.45 -2.52 -4.73
N ARG A 38 0.91 -1.29 -5.05
CA ARG A 38 1.57 -1.00 -6.32
C ARG A 38 2.91 -1.72 -6.44
N LEU A 39 3.76 -1.66 -5.41
CA LEU A 39 5.02 -2.42 -5.40
C LEU A 39 4.76 -3.92 -5.58
N TRP A 40 3.82 -4.45 -4.80
CA TRP A 40 3.54 -5.88 -4.81
C TRP A 40 2.98 -6.39 -6.15
N THR A 41 2.07 -5.63 -6.76
CA THR A 41 1.50 -5.93 -8.11
C THR A 41 2.52 -5.74 -9.24
N HIS A 42 3.57 -4.94 -9.05
CA HIS A 42 4.73 -4.87 -9.96
C HIS A 42 5.74 -6.00 -9.77
N GLY A 43 5.50 -6.93 -8.83
CA GLY A 43 6.32 -8.12 -8.63
C GLY A 43 7.40 -7.96 -7.56
N TYR A 44 7.39 -6.86 -6.80
CA TYR A 44 8.24 -6.72 -5.63
C TYR A 44 7.72 -7.60 -4.49
N ASP A 45 8.64 -8.19 -3.73
CA ASP A 45 8.29 -8.87 -2.48
C ASP A 45 8.32 -7.87 -1.33
N LEU A 46 7.31 -7.92 -0.47
CA LEU A 46 7.25 -7.12 0.74
C LEU A 46 7.68 -7.99 1.92
N TYR A 47 8.59 -7.47 2.74
CA TYR A 47 9.12 -8.14 3.91
C TYR A 47 8.85 -7.29 5.14
N ASN A 48 8.31 -7.92 6.19
CA ASN A 48 8.26 -7.34 7.52
C ASN A 48 9.36 -7.99 8.37
N PRO A 49 10.25 -7.23 9.02
CA PRO A 49 11.24 -7.83 9.91
C PRO A 49 10.54 -8.47 11.11
N ALA A 50 10.98 -9.67 11.50
CA ALA A 50 10.47 -10.36 12.69
C ALA A 50 10.83 -9.63 14.00
N VAL A 51 11.79 -8.70 13.95
CA VAL A 51 12.26 -7.90 15.07
C VAL A 51 12.31 -6.43 14.65
N ASN A 52 11.69 -5.56 15.45
CA ASN A 52 11.74 -4.12 15.24
C ASN A 52 13.13 -3.59 15.61
N VAL A 53 13.87 -3.05 14.63
CA VAL A 53 15.21 -2.47 14.86
C VAL A 53 15.23 -0.94 14.86
N VAL A 54 14.15 -0.30 14.40
CA VAL A 54 13.95 1.16 14.44
C VAL A 54 12.56 1.43 15.01
N MET A 55 12.47 2.38 15.94
CA MET A 55 11.22 2.81 16.56
C MET A 55 11.06 4.32 16.43
N HIS A 56 9.81 4.78 16.32
CA HIS A 56 9.48 6.21 16.33
C HIS A 56 8.86 6.59 17.67
N ASN A 57 9.38 7.65 18.29
CA ASN A 57 8.80 8.19 19.51
C ASN A 57 7.67 9.16 19.17
N TYR A 58 6.43 8.69 19.33
CA TYR A 58 5.24 9.49 19.09
C TYR A 58 4.77 10.32 20.29
N SER A 59 5.37 10.18 21.48
CA SER A 59 4.90 10.84 22.70
C SER A 59 4.84 12.37 22.61
N HIS A 60 5.62 12.98 21.72
CA HIS A 60 5.61 14.42 21.46
C HIS A 60 5.68 14.75 19.95
N ALA A 61 5.09 13.91 19.11
CA ALA A 61 5.14 14.11 17.66
C ALA A 61 4.38 15.39 17.24
N SER A 62 5.06 16.29 16.51
CA SER A 62 4.44 17.47 15.91
C SER A 62 4.26 17.25 14.41
N GLN A 63 3.04 16.90 14.00
CA GLN A 63 2.67 16.68 12.60
C GLN A 63 2.32 18.00 11.92
N LYS A 64 3.32 18.71 11.38
CA LYS A 64 3.12 20.00 10.69
C LYS A 64 2.21 19.92 9.47
N PHE A 65 2.06 18.73 8.88
CA PHE A 65 1.20 18.48 7.74
C PHE A 65 -0.19 19.12 7.90
N TRP A 66 -0.81 18.94 9.06
CA TRP A 66 -2.17 19.41 9.34
C TRP A 66 -2.29 20.94 9.46
N SER A 67 -1.17 21.64 9.65
CA SER A 67 -1.13 23.10 9.76
C SER A 67 -1.11 23.82 8.41
N TYR A 68 -0.77 23.12 7.32
CA TYR A 68 -0.73 23.72 5.99
C TYR A 68 -2.15 23.93 5.42
N THR A 69 -2.36 25.08 4.80
CA THR A 69 -3.64 25.51 4.21
C THR A 69 -3.43 26.00 2.76
N SER A 70 -4.46 25.82 1.93
CA SER A 70 -4.56 26.38 0.57
C SER A 70 -6.05 26.53 0.23
N PRO A 71 -6.47 27.53 -0.57
CA PRO A 71 -7.86 27.62 -1.03
C PRO A 71 -8.36 26.36 -1.75
N GLU A 72 -7.47 25.66 -2.46
CA GLU A 72 -7.76 24.47 -3.26
C GLU A 72 -7.72 23.17 -2.44
N LYS A 73 -7.21 23.21 -1.20
CA LYS A 73 -6.91 22.03 -0.37
C LYS A 73 -8.05 21.02 -0.34
N ALA A 74 -9.27 21.48 -0.02
CA ALA A 74 -10.42 20.60 0.12
C ALA A 74 -10.80 19.90 -1.20
N THR A 75 -10.59 20.54 -2.35
CA THR A 75 -10.87 19.95 -3.66
C THR A 75 -9.78 18.97 -4.06
N GLU A 76 -8.51 19.33 -3.87
CA GLU A 76 -7.36 18.48 -4.18
C GLU A 76 -7.30 17.23 -3.27
N GLU A 77 -7.64 17.39 -1.99
CA GLU A 77 -7.72 16.28 -1.03
C GLU A 77 -8.82 15.30 -1.44
N ARG A 78 -10.04 15.77 -1.75
CA ARG A 78 -11.12 14.91 -2.25
C ARG A 78 -10.75 14.16 -3.53
N ALA A 79 -10.08 14.83 -4.47
CA ALA A 79 -9.62 14.20 -5.70
C ALA A 79 -8.56 13.11 -5.41
N SER A 80 -7.65 13.38 -4.48
CA SER A 80 -6.60 12.45 -4.06
C SER A 80 -7.17 11.23 -3.32
N GLN A 81 -8.14 11.45 -2.42
CA GLN A 81 -8.87 10.38 -1.74
C GLN A 81 -9.62 9.51 -2.75
N ALA A 82 -10.36 10.10 -3.70
CA ALA A 82 -11.08 9.37 -4.73
C ALA A 82 -10.12 8.56 -5.63
N ARG A 83 -8.97 9.13 -5.99
CA ARG A 83 -7.93 8.45 -6.77
C ARG A 83 -7.34 7.25 -6.01
N LEU A 84 -7.01 7.43 -4.73
CA LEU A 84 -6.49 6.35 -3.89
C LEU A 84 -7.53 5.23 -3.72
N GLN A 85 -8.80 5.58 -3.46
CA GLN A 85 -9.89 4.62 -3.36
C GLN A 85 -10.10 3.85 -4.66
N ALA A 86 -10.05 4.51 -5.82
CA ALA A 86 -10.14 3.84 -7.11
C ALA A 86 -9.00 2.82 -7.29
N LEU A 87 -7.76 3.19 -6.96
CA LEU A 87 -6.59 2.30 -7.00
C LEU A 87 -6.80 1.06 -6.12
N LEU A 88 -7.18 1.29 -4.85
CA LEU A 88 -7.40 0.24 -3.85
C LEU A 88 -8.62 -0.64 -4.15
N GLN A 89 -9.51 -0.23 -5.05
CA GLN A 89 -10.66 -1.03 -5.49
C GLN A 89 -10.44 -1.66 -6.87
N GLY A 90 -9.27 -1.46 -7.48
CA GLY A 90 -8.98 -1.93 -8.85
C GLY A 90 -9.84 -1.24 -9.91
N ARG A 91 -10.35 -0.03 -9.63
CA ARG A 91 -11.26 0.72 -10.49
C ARG A 91 -10.51 1.79 -11.28
N ALA A 92 -11.03 2.14 -12.45
CA ALA A 92 -10.57 3.31 -13.19
C ALA A 92 -10.96 4.62 -12.47
N THR A 93 -10.26 5.69 -12.79
CA THR A 93 -10.55 7.07 -12.34
C THR A 93 -10.56 8.01 -13.54
N ALA A 94 -11.07 9.22 -13.38
CA ALA A 94 -11.15 10.23 -14.45
C ALA A 94 -9.77 10.59 -15.03
N GLN A 95 -8.73 10.58 -14.19
CA GLN A 95 -7.35 10.75 -14.62
C GLN A 95 -6.64 9.40 -14.57
N GLU A 96 -6.30 8.83 -15.73
CA GLU A 96 -5.59 7.55 -15.81
C GLU A 96 -4.38 7.50 -14.87
N PHE A 97 -4.13 6.32 -14.30
CA PHE A 97 -3.02 6.17 -13.36
C PHE A 97 -1.65 6.26 -14.05
N GLY A 98 -1.56 5.86 -15.32
CA GLY A 98 -0.28 5.71 -16.02
C GLY A 98 0.70 4.86 -15.19
N ARG A 99 1.94 5.35 -15.04
CA ARG A 99 2.97 4.70 -14.20
C ARG A 99 2.65 4.63 -12.70
N PHE A 100 1.57 5.29 -12.25
CA PHE A 100 1.12 5.25 -10.87
C PHE A 100 0.04 4.18 -10.62
N GLY A 101 -0.25 3.34 -11.62
CA GLY A 101 -1.24 2.28 -11.52
C GLY A 101 -0.72 1.04 -10.79
N LEU A 102 -1.57 0.01 -10.77
CA LEU A 102 -1.19 -1.34 -10.36
C LEU A 102 -0.35 -2.00 -11.45
N GLY A 103 0.54 -2.90 -11.03
CA GLY A 103 1.32 -3.74 -11.94
C GLY A 103 0.53 -4.98 -12.41
N SER A 104 1.16 -5.76 -13.29
CA SER A 104 0.55 -6.96 -13.89
C SER A 104 1.17 -8.28 -13.39
N GLN A 105 2.14 -8.23 -12.48
CA GLN A 105 2.86 -9.42 -12.02
C GLN A 105 2.06 -10.22 -11.00
N ARG A 106 1.14 -9.57 -10.29
CA ARG A 106 0.19 -10.18 -9.34
C ARG A 106 -1.07 -9.32 -9.23
N SER A 107 -2.22 -9.89 -8.85
CA SER A 107 -3.51 -9.18 -8.80
C SER A 107 -3.79 -8.52 -7.44
N LEU A 108 -4.75 -7.61 -7.40
CA LEU A 108 -5.15 -7.00 -6.12
C LEU A 108 -5.90 -8.01 -5.23
N GLU A 109 -6.66 -8.93 -5.82
CA GLU A 109 -7.27 -10.07 -5.12
C GLU A 109 -6.21 -10.93 -4.42
N ASP A 110 -5.10 -11.22 -5.11
CA ASP A 110 -4.01 -12.01 -4.55
C ASP A 110 -3.33 -11.26 -3.39
N TYR A 111 -3.17 -9.93 -3.50
CA TYR A 111 -2.64 -9.11 -2.40
C TYR A 111 -3.55 -9.19 -1.17
N VAL A 112 -4.85 -9.00 -1.34
CA VAL A 112 -5.84 -9.02 -0.26
C VAL A 112 -5.89 -10.40 0.39
N ALA A 113 -5.92 -11.47 -0.40
CA ALA A 113 -5.90 -12.84 0.10
C ALA A 113 -4.58 -13.20 0.79
N TRP A 114 -3.44 -12.72 0.28
CA TRP A 114 -2.12 -13.00 0.86
C TRP A 114 -1.87 -12.24 2.17
N SER A 115 -2.27 -10.96 2.22
CA SER A 115 -2.01 -10.09 3.36
C SER A 115 -3.14 -10.07 4.39
N HIS A 116 -4.29 -10.69 4.09
CA HIS A 116 -5.51 -10.60 4.88
C HIS A 116 -5.94 -9.14 5.15
N THR A 117 -5.59 -8.21 4.26
CA THR A 117 -5.88 -6.78 4.43
C THR A 117 -7.20 -6.43 3.77
N ASP A 118 -8.15 -5.93 4.56
CA ASP A 118 -9.35 -5.28 4.02
C ASP A 118 -9.00 -3.87 3.53
N LEU A 119 -9.03 -3.67 2.20
CA LEU A 119 -8.79 -2.35 1.60
C LEU A 119 -10.06 -1.49 1.50
N GLY A 120 -11.16 -1.93 2.12
CA GLY A 120 -12.47 -1.26 2.10
C GLY A 120 -13.32 -1.62 0.88
N GLY A 121 -14.60 -1.22 0.89
CA GLY A 121 -15.53 -1.53 -0.20
C GLY A 121 -15.78 -3.05 -0.34
N GLN A 122 -15.41 -3.63 -1.48
CA GLN A 122 -15.71 -5.04 -1.82
C GLN A 122 -14.83 -6.07 -1.09
N TRP A 123 -13.72 -5.64 -0.48
CA TRP A 123 -12.70 -6.56 0.03
C TRP A 123 -13.11 -7.30 1.29
N LYS A 124 -13.96 -6.69 2.12
CA LYS A 124 -14.59 -7.37 3.25
C LYS A 124 -15.37 -8.62 2.83
N ASP A 125 -16.22 -8.48 1.82
CA ASP A 125 -17.03 -9.58 1.32
C ASP A 125 -16.17 -10.62 0.59
N PHE A 126 -15.14 -10.17 -0.14
CA PHE A 126 -14.15 -11.06 -0.76
C PHE A 126 -13.42 -11.94 0.27
N LEU A 127 -12.95 -11.35 1.37
CA LEU A 127 -12.28 -12.09 2.46
C LEU A 127 -13.24 -13.06 3.14
N HIS A 128 -14.45 -12.60 3.48
CA HIS A 128 -15.48 -13.42 4.11
C HIS A 128 -15.89 -14.61 3.22
N GLY A 129 -16.11 -14.38 1.92
CA GLY A 129 -16.46 -15.41 0.95
C GLY A 129 -15.38 -16.49 0.77
N ARG A 130 -14.13 -16.19 1.15
CA ARG A 130 -13.00 -17.14 1.14
C ARG A 130 -12.70 -17.74 2.51
N GLY A 131 -13.47 -17.40 3.55
CA GLY A 131 -13.20 -17.83 4.92
C GLY A 131 -11.90 -17.24 5.50
N ILE A 132 -11.40 -16.15 4.93
CA ILE A 132 -10.17 -15.47 5.38
C ILE A 132 -10.57 -14.43 6.43
N LYS A 133 -9.97 -14.54 7.62
CA LYS A 133 -10.15 -13.52 8.67
C LYS A 133 -9.24 -12.32 8.38
N PRO A 134 -9.77 -11.09 8.34
CA PRO A 134 -8.93 -9.90 8.22
C PRO A 134 -7.91 -9.82 9.36
N MET A 135 -6.72 -9.31 9.06
CA MET A 135 -5.66 -9.07 10.05
C MET A 135 -6.08 -8.11 11.17
N TYR A 136 -6.96 -7.15 10.85
CA TYR A 136 -7.49 -6.18 11.80
C TYR A 136 -9.01 -6.19 11.76
N GLU A 137 -9.65 -6.34 12.92
CA GLU A 137 -11.08 -6.11 13.04
C GLU A 137 -11.36 -4.60 13.05
N SER A 138 -12.34 -4.18 12.26
CA SER A 138 -12.78 -2.78 12.18
C SER A 138 -13.04 -2.21 13.58
N GLY A 139 -12.33 -1.14 13.94
CA GLY A 139 -12.51 -0.44 15.21
C GLY A 139 -11.66 -0.95 16.38
N SER A 140 -10.76 -1.92 16.16
CA SER A 140 -9.84 -2.39 17.18
C SER A 140 -8.45 -1.73 17.04
N TYR A 141 -8.06 -0.91 18.02
CA TYR A 141 -6.65 -0.54 18.21
C TYR A 141 -5.99 -1.68 19.00
N GLN A 142 -5.29 -2.57 18.30
CA GLN A 142 -4.60 -3.71 18.92
C GLN A 142 -3.08 -3.53 18.74
N PRO A 143 -2.37 -2.99 19.75
CA PRO A 143 -0.92 -3.07 19.80
C PRO A 143 -0.55 -4.50 20.23
N GLY A 144 -0.35 -5.36 19.24
CA GLY A 144 0.03 -6.76 19.45
C GLY A 144 -0.09 -7.51 18.14
N SER A 145 1.01 -7.59 17.39
CA SER A 145 1.08 -8.36 16.16
C SER A 145 0.75 -9.82 16.48
N ASP A 146 -0.32 -10.37 15.90
CA ASP A 146 -0.41 -11.80 15.68
C ASP A 146 0.73 -12.18 14.73
N THR A 147 1.92 -12.43 15.29
CA THR A 147 3.09 -12.84 14.52
C THR A 147 2.91 -14.25 13.96
N GLY A 148 1.97 -15.04 14.50
CA GLY A 148 1.68 -16.38 14.01
C GLY A 148 1.19 -16.36 12.56
N PHE A 149 0.39 -15.36 12.18
CA PHE A 149 0.04 -15.15 10.77
C PHE A 149 1.28 -14.95 9.89
N CYS A 150 2.25 -14.15 10.35
CA CYS A 150 3.47 -13.87 9.58
C CYS A 150 4.28 -15.15 9.30
N ASP A 151 4.27 -16.12 10.23
CA ASP A 151 4.93 -17.41 10.05
C ASP A 151 4.26 -18.31 8.99
N THR A 152 2.96 -18.07 8.72
CA THR A 152 2.23 -18.79 7.66
C THR A 152 2.47 -18.23 6.27
N LEU A 153 2.95 -16.98 6.16
CA LEU A 153 3.11 -16.30 4.88
C LEU A 153 4.10 -17.05 3.97
N LYS A 154 3.62 -17.41 2.78
CA LYS A 154 4.45 -17.90 1.69
C LYS A 154 4.60 -16.83 0.63
N ARG A 155 5.78 -16.76 0.02
CA ARG A 155 6.05 -15.85 -1.09
C ARG A 155 5.22 -16.28 -2.31
N PRO A 156 4.30 -15.43 -2.81
CA PRO A 156 3.54 -15.76 -4.02
C PRO A 156 4.43 -15.61 -5.25
N PRO A 157 4.28 -16.49 -6.27
CA PRO A 157 5.01 -16.36 -7.52
C PRO A 157 4.61 -15.06 -8.24
N VAL A 158 5.44 -14.66 -9.20
CA VAL A 158 5.11 -13.59 -10.15
C VAL A 158 4.60 -14.21 -11.45
N ARG A 159 3.73 -13.51 -12.17
CA ARG A 159 3.15 -14.00 -13.44
C ARG A 159 4.21 -14.32 -14.49
N ASN A 160 5.21 -13.46 -14.67
CA ASN A 160 6.25 -13.65 -15.67
C ASN A 160 7.60 -13.13 -15.14
N ARG A 161 8.51 -14.08 -14.84
CA ARG A 161 9.84 -13.76 -14.31
C ARG A 161 10.74 -13.06 -15.33
N GLU A 162 10.64 -13.41 -16.61
CA GLU A 162 11.46 -12.80 -17.67
C GLU A 162 11.07 -11.33 -17.87
N GLU A 163 9.77 -11.05 -17.93
CA GLU A 163 9.22 -9.69 -18.02
C GLU A 163 9.63 -8.86 -16.80
N LEU A 164 9.54 -9.43 -15.59
CA LEU A 164 9.98 -8.77 -14.37
C LEU A 164 11.47 -8.41 -14.45
N VAL A 165 12.35 -9.35 -14.80
CA VAL A 165 13.79 -9.09 -14.92
C VAL A 165 14.08 -8.02 -15.97
N ALA A 166 13.40 -8.04 -17.11
CA ALA A 166 13.54 -7.03 -18.16
C ALA A 166 13.14 -5.62 -17.66
N SER A 167 12.09 -5.51 -16.85
CA SER A 167 11.62 -4.24 -16.27
C SER A 167 12.63 -3.59 -15.30
N ILE A 168 13.58 -4.35 -14.77
CA ILE A 168 14.62 -3.84 -13.85
C ILE A 168 15.72 -3.10 -14.62
N ALA A 169 15.94 -3.47 -15.89
CA ALA A 169 17.03 -2.95 -16.71
C ALA A 169 16.68 -1.65 -17.47
N ALA A 170 15.41 -1.26 -17.51
CA ALA A 170 14.90 -0.03 -18.13
C ALA A 170 15.01 1.19 -17.19
#